data_AF-A0A963AKG3-F1
#
_entry.id   AF-A0A963AKG3-F1
#
_cell.length_a   1.000
_cell.length_b   1.000
_cell.length_c   1.000
_cell.angle_alpha   90.00
_cell.angle_beta   90.00
_cell.angle_gamma   90.00
#
_symmetry.space_group_name_H-M   'P 1'
#
loop_
_entity.id
_entity.type
_entity.pdbx_description
1 polymer ?
#
loop_
_entity_poly.entity_id
_entity_poly.type
_entity_poly.pdbx_seq_one_letter_code
_entity_poly.pdbx_strand_id
1 'polypeptide(L)'
;LQRLQQYGEYFNAAILGVTGTVEQVDEAVRKYGAAYRITDTGSQMGYIVDHSADTYLVDRQGKLRAVLAHGTAPSEVLAELRKLLRE
;
A
#
# COMPACT_ATOMS: atom_id res chain seq x y z
N LEU A 1 13.09 9.46 5.34
CA LEU A 1 11.75 9.98 4.95
C LEU A 1 11.78 10.83 3.69
N GLN A 2 12.75 11.74 3.51
CA GLN A 2 12.83 12.62 2.33
C GLN A 2 12.64 11.90 0.98
N ARG A 3 13.26 10.74 0.76
CA ARG A 3 13.09 9.95 -0.48
C ARG A 3 11.67 9.43 -0.69
N LEU A 4 11.00 8.97 0.38
CA LEU A 4 9.61 8.50 0.31
C LEU A 4 8.66 9.66 -0.01
N GLN A 5 8.89 10.81 0.62
CA GLN A 5 8.13 12.03 0.34
C GLN A 5 8.31 12.47 -1.11
N GLN A 6 9.56 12.61 -1.58
CA GLN A 6 9.86 12.99 -2.95
C GLN A 6 9.22 12.04 -3.97
N TYR A 7 9.28 10.72 -3.71
CA TYR A 7 8.66 9.74 -4.58
C TYR A 7 7.13 9.83 -4.60
N GLY A 8 6.48 9.98 -3.44
CA GLY A 8 5.02 10.12 -3.35
C GLY A 8 4.51 11.39 -4.01
N GLU A 9 5.13 12.53 -3.69
CA GLU A 9 4.75 13.85 -4.22
C GLU A 9 4.94 13.96 -5.73
N TYR A 10 5.87 13.20 -6.32
CA TYR A 10 6.03 13.11 -7.77
C TYR A 10 4.74 12.66 -8.47
N PHE A 11 3.96 11.75 -7.87
CA PHE A 11 2.69 11.29 -8.43
C PHE A 11 1.52 12.18 -8.00
N ASN A 12 1.43 12.50 -6.71
CA ASN A 12 0.40 13.38 -6.17
C ASN A 12 0.80 13.89 -4.78
N ALA A 13 0.64 15.19 -4.52
CA ALA A 13 0.99 15.80 -3.23
C ALA A 13 0.17 15.27 -2.03
N ALA A 14 -0.97 14.61 -2.26
CA ALA A 14 -1.76 13.98 -1.20
C ALA A 14 -1.24 12.59 -0.80
N ILE A 15 -0.26 12.01 -1.50
CA ILE A 15 0.32 10.71 -1.15
C ILE A 15 1.30 10.89 0.00
N LEU A 16 0.97 10.30 1.14
CA LEU A 16 1.86 10.24 2.30
C LEU A 16 2.68 8.93 2.29
N GLY A 17 3.98 9.04 2.05
CA GLY A 17 4.90 7.91 2.21
C GLY A 17 5.14 7.59 3.69
N VAL A 18 4.90 6.34 4.09
CA VAL A 18 5.08 5.86 5.46
C VAL A 18 6.11 4.74 5.54
N THR A 19 6.80 4.62 6.67
CA THR A 19 7.79 3.56 6.94
C THR A 19 7.96 3.38 8.45
N GLY A 20 8.69 2.36 8.87
CA GLY A 20 8.96 2.04 10.27
C GLY A 20 10.05 0.98 10.41
N THR A 21 10.17 0.43 11.62
CA THR A 21 10.94 -0.80 11.90
C THR A 21 10.32 -1.99 11.16
N VAL A 22 11.08 -3.09 11.03
CA VAL A 22 10.58 -4.31 10.39
C VAL A 22 9.32 -4.81 11.10
N GLU A 23 9.33 -4.77 12.42
CA GLU A 23 8.22 -5.22 13.28
C GLU A 23 6.94 -4.38 13.04
N GLN A 24 7.10 -3.07 12.85
CA GLN A 24 5.98 -2.16 12.54
C GLN A 24 5.43 -2.38 11.12
N VAL A 25 6.30 -2.64 10.14
CA VAL A 25 5.86 -2.97 8.77
C VAL A 25 5.12 -4.31 8.77
N ASP A 26 5.68 -5.30 9.46
CA ASP A 26 5.09 -6.63 9.67
C ASP A 26 3.71 -6.58 10.32
N GLU A 27 3.53 -5.71 11.32
CA GLU A 27 2.23 -5.50 11.94
C GLU A 27 1.20 -4.98 10.93
N ALA A 28 1.56 -3.97 10.13
CA ALA A 28 0.68 -3.42 9.11
C ALA A 28 0.33 -4.46 8.02
N VAL A 29 1.32 -5.23 7.58
CA VAL A 29 1.15 -6.31 6.59
C VAL A 29 0.17 -7.34 7.10
N ARG A 30 0.35 -7.85 8.33
CA ARG A 30 -0.59 -8.81 8.96
C ARG A 30 -1.97 -8.22 9.16
N LYS A 31 -2.08 -6.97 9.62
CA LYS A 31 -3.35 -6.30 9.93
C LYS A 31 -4.28 -6.21 8.71
N TYR A 32 -3.72 -6.01 7.53
CA TYR A 32 -4.49 -5.83 6.30
C TYR A 32 -4.44 -7.04 5.35
N GLY A 33 -3.74 -8.12 5.73
CA GLY A 33 -3.62 -9.33 4.92
C GLY A 33 -2.77 -9.15 3.67
N ALA A 34 -1.85 -8.18 3.66
CA ALA A 34 -0.88 -8.00 2.60
C ALA A 34 0.25 -9.05 2.70
N ALA A 35 1.12 -9.08 1.70
CA ALA A 35 2.32 -9.91 1.72
C ALA A 35 3.51 -9.17 1.10
N TYR A 36 4.70 -9.50 1.58
CA TYR A 36 5.94 -9.17 0.91
C TYR A 36 6.98 -10.28 1.10
N ARG A 37 7.97 -10.36 0.23
CA ARG A 37 9.11 -11.27 0.33
C ARG A 37 10.37 -10.60 -0.18
N ILE A 38 11.41 -10.61 0.64
CA ILE A 38 12.74 -10.17 0.22
C ILE A 38 13.42 -11.34 -0.49
N THR A 39 13.85 -11.11 -1.73
CA THR A 39 14.46 -12.13 -2.59
C THR A 39 15.84 -11.65 -3.03
N ASP A 40 16.89 -12.39 -2.68
CA ASP A 40 18.24 -12.13 -3.19
C ASP A 40 18.29 -12.45 -4.69
N THR A 41 18.90 -11.55 -5.47
CA THR A 41 19.03 -11.70 -6.92
C THR A 41 20.25 -12.52 -7.32
N GLY A 42 21.17 -12.79 -6.40
CA GLY A 42 22.47 -13.43 -6.67
C GLY A 42 23.39 -12.58 -7.56
N SER A 43 23.10 -11.28 -7.69
CA SER A 43 23.80 -10.35 -8.59
C SER A 43 24.24 -9.08 -7.86
N GLN A 44 25.01 -8.21 -8.53
CA GLN A 44 25.39 -6.89 -7.99
C GLN A 44 24.18 -5.99 -7.66
N MET A 45 22.98 -6.31 -8.16
CA MET A 45 21.74 -5.62 -7.83
C MET A 45 21.33 -5.83 -6.36
N GLY A 46 21.86 -6.85 -5.69
CA GLY A 46 21.52 -7.17 -4.31
C GLY A 46 20.20 -7.92 -4.21
N TYR A 47 19.19 -7.32 -3.61
CA TYR A 47 17.88 -7.94 -3.41
C TYR A 47 16.76 -7.16 -4.09
N ILE A 48 15.67 -7.86 -4.37
CA ILE A 48 14.37 -7.28 -4.70
C ILE A 48 13.36 -7.61 -3.61
N VAL A 49 12.23 -6.91 -3.62
CA VAL A 49 11.12 -7.19 -2.72
C VAL A 49 9.88 -7.48 -3.56
N ASP A 50 9.42 -8.73 -3.56
CA ASP A 50 8.08 -9.06 -4.02
C ASP A 50 7.09 -8.43 -3.03
N HIS A 51 6.02 -7.82 -3.50
CA HIS A 51 4.98 -7.25 -2.64
C HIS A 51 3.60 -7.38 -3.27
N SER A 52 2.55 -7.36 -2.45
CA SER A 52 1.17 -7.24 -2.92
C SER A 52 1.02 -5.98 -3.79
N ALA A 53 0.30 -6.12 -4.90
CA ALA A 53 0.02 -5.01 -5.84
C ALA A 53 -1.37 -4.37 -5.64
N ASP A 54 -2.12 -4.87 -4.66
CA ASP A 54 -3.49 -4.42 -4.35
C ASP A 54 -3.49 -3.10 -3.59
N THR A 55 -4.60 -2.36 -3.73
CA THR A 55 -4.90 -1.14 -2.97
C THR A 55 -5.93 -1.43 -1.89
N TYR A 56 -5.68 -1.01 -0.65
CA TYR A 56 -6.50 -1.34 0.51
C TYR A 56 -7.30 -0.11 0.96
N LEU A 57 -8.62 -0.24 1.08
CA LEU A 57 -9.48 0.79 1.64
C LEU A 57 -9.68 0.53 3.14
N VAL A 58 -9.16 1.44 3.96
CA VAL A 58 -9.19 1.36 5.43
C VAL A 58 -9.99 2.55 5.97
N ASP A 59 -10.89 2.31 6.92
CA ASP A 59 -11.70 3.37 7.53
C ASP A 59 -10.95 4.15 8.63
N ARG A 60 -11.64 5.15 9.22
CA ARG A 60 -11.07 6.02 10.27
C ARG A 60 -10.81 5.28 11.59
N GLN A 61 -11.38 4.09 11.77
CA GLN A 61 -11.14 3.22 12.92
C GLN A 61 -10.02 2.20 12.63
N GLY A 62 -9.43 2.24 11.44
CA GLY A 62 -8.34 1.35 11.04
C GLY A 62 -8.81 -0.04 10.61
N LYS A 63 -10.09 -0.22 10.28
CA LYS A 63 -10.65 -1.48 9.81
C LYS A 63 -10.56 -1.57 8.29
N LEU A 64 -10.14 -2.73 7.78
CA LEU A 64 -10.15 -3.03 6.35
C LEU A 64 -11.60 -3.12 5.84
N ARG A 65 -11.91 -2.39 4.78
CA ARG A 65 -13.26 -2.30 4.21
C ARG A 65 -13.36 -2.93 2.83
N ALA A 66 -12.32 -2.78 2.01
CA ALA A 66 -12.22 -3.41 0.70
C ALA A 66 -10.75 -3.56 0.29
N VAL A 67 -10.50 -4.53 -0.59
CA VAL A 67 -9.23 -4.71 -1.30
C VAL A 67 -9.54 -4.56 -2.80
N LEU A 68 -8.83 -3.65 -3.46
CA LEU A 68 -8.97 -3.35 -4.87
C LEU A 68 -7.78 -3.98 -5.59
N ALA A 69 -8.05 -4.86 -6.55
CA ALA A 69 -7.01 -5.54 -7.28
C ALA A 69 -6.12 -4.57 -8.05
N HIS A 70 -4.88 -4.97 -8.32
CA HIS A 70 -4.03 -4.22 -9.23
C HIS A 70 -4.74 -3.98 -10.58
N GLY A 71 -4.75 -2.73 -11.04
CA GLY A 71 -5.37 -2.34 -12.30
C GLY A 71 -6.89 -2.14 -12.25
N THR A 72 -7.53 -2.18 -11.07
CA THR A 72 -8.95 -1.78 -10.92
C THR A 72 -9.19 -0.41 -11.56
N ALA A 73 -10.23 -0.31 -12.39
CA ALA A 73 -10.53 0.90 -13.14
C ALA A 73 -10.87 2.07 -12.21
N PRO A 74 -10.47 3.32 -12.51
CA PRO A 74 -10.75 4.48 -11.65
C PRO A 74 -12.24 4.68 -11.32
N SER A 75 -13.13 4.32 -12.25
CA SER A 75 -14.59 4.37 -12.03
C SER A 75 -15.06 3.41 -10.95
N GLU A 76 -14.45 2.23 -10.86
CA GLU A 76 -14.75 1.23 -9.84
C GLU A 76 -14.19 1.65 -8.48
N VAL A 77 -12.96 2.18 -8.45
CA VAL A 77 -12.38 2.77 -7.24
C VAL A 77 -13.29 3.87 -6.68
N LEU A 78 -13.77 4.78 -7.54
CA LEU A 78 -14.68 5.86 -7.14
C LEU A 78 -16.03 5.34 -6.63
N ALA A 79 -16.56 4.27 -7.24
CA ALA A 79 -17.80 3.65 -6.81
C ALA A 79 -17.68 3.06 -5.39
N GLU A 80 -16.60 2.34 -5.11
CA GLU A 80 -16.33 1.76 -3.79
C GLU A 80 -16.11 2.85 -2.72
N LEU A 81 -15.35 3.89 -3.03
CA LEU A 81 -15.18 5.03 -2.12
C LEU A 81 -16.51 5.70 -1.78
N ARG A 82 -17.37 5.94 -2.78
CA ARG A 82 -18.70 6.54 -2.57
C ARG A 82 -19.63 5.64 -1.75
N LYS A 83 -19.53 4.32 -1.91
CA LYS A 83 -20.27 3.36 -1.10
C LYS A 83 -19.84 3.48 0.37
N LEU A 84 -18.54 3.52 0.61
CA LEU A 84 -17.97 3.63 1.95
C LEU A 84 -18.34 4.93 2.68
N LEU A 85 -18.41 6.05 1.95
CA LEU A 85 -18.76 7.36 2.52
C LEU A 85 -20.24 7.52 2.89
N ARG A 86 -21.12 6.59 2.47
CA ARG A 86 -22.56 6.63 2.77
C ARG A 86 -22.97 5.79 3.99
N GLU A 87 -22.04 5.00 4.51
CA GLU A 87 -22.22 4.22 5.73
C GLU A 87 -21.97 5.08 6.98
#